data_AF-A6DM24-F1
#
_entry.id   AF-A6DM24-F1
#
_cell.length_a   1.000
_cell.length_b   1.000
_cell.length_c   1.000
_cell.angle_alpha   90.00
_cell.angle_beta   90.00
_cell.angle_gamma   90.00
#
_symmetry.space_group_name_H-M   'P 1'
#
loop_
_entity.id
_entity.type
_entity.pdbx_description
1 polymer ?
#
loop_
_entity_poly.entity_id
_entity_poly.type
_entity_poly.pdbx_seq_one_letter_code
_entity_poly.pdbx_strand_id
1 'polypeptide(L)'
;MTKTTLCLLFFCQFAFTQQSKNEKVIWDKTEYSGERSDKDIRMALLSKSFSWLSGSPADNEKLSVGKTAQFFGFVSLRYSSGRAAQRGAIGRAFYDLATVTQRTLLLKAVKEEDKTLKEWWAKRSQILRILEAHLYTGESIKLSQLNLLAKEFGWLNSKAALFEAKAFAALEDSLTKEQWAQLSAFRKNPDLTNSGSRKKKIKSGTLSKEQSAQFEDLFAKCFTWLTGTMKDNQVVPLGQPAQFFGFVSIRHKSGHGASRGKISKEFAKILNDSQNKLINQAVMEITPWVKKFLSTRNDLLLELDKLRKKPAEFNFTTFKKLSEDLGILEIQCALIEAQTYHKIRKTMSELQSKKMMELRSNYVLDSKQMENLSMNQRGQKVFTLCAACHSKNSQLAPDLKGIFNSPIAEKNYPYSTALKEYAKNGKWTAEKLNSFLKSPMKTVPGTKMAFQGLLNEKDRVAVIEYLKNLR
;
A
#
# COMPACT_ATOMS: atom_id res chain seq x y z
N MET A 1 -1.25 44.02 64.70
CA MET A 1 -0.67 43.30 65.85
C MET A 1 -0.80 41.79 65.63
N THR A 2 0.36 41.14 65.42
CA THR A 2 0.77 39.78 65.89
C THR A 2 -0.13 38.55 65.62
N LYS A 3 0.23 37.63 64.71
CA LYS A 3 1.13 36.44 64.88
C LYS A 3 0.72 35.44 65.99
N THR A 4 0.15 34.30 65.59
CA THR A 4 0.33 32.91 66.13
C THR A 4 -0.67 31.98 65.40
N THR A 5 -0.53 30.67 65.15
CA THR A 5 0.56 29.69 64.98
C THR A 5 -0.13 28.34 64.65
N LEU A 6 0.40 27.63 63.65
CA LEU A 6 0.42 26.16 63.45
C LEU A 6 -0.85 25.26 63.44
N CYS A 7 -0.90 24.48 62.34
CA CYS A 7 -0.86 23.01 62.28
C CYS A 7 -2.11 22.20 61.84
N LEU A 8 -1.82 21.22 60.95
CA LEU A 8 -2.56 19.98 60.62
C LEU A 8 -3.78 20.17 59.67
N LEU A 9 -4.09 19.36 58.64
CA LEU A 9 -3.58 18.12 58.03
C LEU A 9 -4.34 17.97 56.67
N PHE A 10 -3.70 17.36 55.67
CA PHE A 10 -4.29 16.56 54.55
C PHE A 10 -5.42 17.15 53.67
N PHE A 11 -5.15 17.38 52.37
CA PHE A 11 -5.65 16.55 51.25
C PHE A 11 -5.21 17.11 49.87
N CYS A 12 -4.79 16.19 48.99
CA CYS A 12 -4.66 16.26 47.51
C CYS A 12 -3.68 17.30 46.90
N GLN A 13 -2.44 16.99 46.51
CA GLN A 13 -1.89 15.91 45.66
C GLN A 13 -2.16 16.11 44.14
N PHE A 14 -1.12 16.63 43.47
CA PHE A 14 -0.71 16.46 42.08
C PHE A 14 -1.66 16.87 40.94
N ALA A 15 -1.53 18.14 40.52
CA ALA A 15 -1.80 18.56 39.15
C ALA A 15 -0.68 18.05 38.22
N PHE A 16 -0.96 17.01 37.44
CA PHE A 16 -0.09 16.56 36.35
C PHE A 16 -0.12 17.57 35.21
N THR A 17 1.05 18.06 34.85
CA THR A 17 1.33 18.87 33.67
C THR A 17 1.04 18.09 32.38
N GLN A 18 -0.08 18.37 31.71
CA GLN A 18 -0.26 18.01 30.31
C GLN A 18 0.55 18.98 29.43
N GLN A 19 1.82 18.65 29.23
CA GLN A 19 2.63 19.26 28.18
C GLN A 19 2.13 18.74 26.83
N SER A 20 1.23 19.49 26.18
CA SER A 20 0.79 19.21 24.82
C SER A 20 1.98 19.41 23.86
N LYS A 21 2.68 18.33 23.50
CA LYS A 21 3.60 18.34 22.36
C LYS A 21 2.81 18.49 21.07
N ASN A 22 2.52 19.73 20.70
CA ASN A 22 2.27 20.12 19.31
C ASN A 22 3.59 20.01 18.54
N GLU A 23 4.01 18.80 18.21
CA GLU A 23 4.99 18.61 17.13
C GLU A 23 4.29 19.03 15.83
N LYS A 24 4.55 20.27 15.38
CA LYS A 24 4.28 20.67 14.00
C LYS A 24 4.94 19.62 13.11
N VAL A 25 4.14 18.78 12.48
CA VAL A 25 4.60 17.87 11.43
C VAL A 25 5.08 18.74 10.27
N ILE A 26 6.37 19.07 10.26
CA ILE A 26 7.01 19.78 9.16
C ILE A 26 7.04 18.80 7.98
N TRP A 27 6.33 19.15 6.92
CA TRP A 27 6.31 18.35 5.70
C TRP A 27 7.61 18.53 4.91
N ASP A 28 8.14 17.43 4.37
CA ASP A 28 9.30 17.44 3.50
C ASP A 28 8.85 17.58 2.04
N LYS A 29 9.27 18.66 1.38
CA LYS A 29 8.90 19.03 0.01
C LYS A 29 9.25 17.94 -1.02
N THR A 30 10.11 17.01 -0.63
CA THR A 30 10.66 15.89 -1.40
C THR A 30 9.71 14.72 -1.64
N GLU A 31 8.66 14.52 -0.81
CA GLU A 31 7.80 13.32 -0.94
C GLU A 31 7.04 13.25 -2.27
N TYR A 32 6.83 14.41 -2.88
CA TYR A 32 6.15 14.61 -4.16
C TYR A 32 6.91 15.60 -5.06
N SER A 33 8.20 15.84 -4.82
CA SER A 33 9.01 16.50 -5.85
C SER A 33 9.15 15.58 -7.07
N GLY A 34 9.06 16.14 -8.27
CA GLY A 34 9.36 15.39 -9.51
C GLY A 34 10.81 14.90 -9.54
N GLU A 35 11.72 15.62 -8.88
CA GLU A 35 13.10 15.20 -8.67
C GLU A 35 13.19 14.19 -7.52
N ARG A 36 13.91 13.09 -7.77
CA ARG A 36 14.15 12.02 -6.80
C ARG A 36 15.62 12.02 -6.42
N SER A 37 15.91 12.51 -5.22
CA SER A 37 17.25 12.38 -4.69
C SER A 37 17.52 10.94 -4.26
N ASP A 38 18.79 10.55 -4.20
CA ASP A 38 19.20 9.25 -3.67
C ASP A 38 18.73 9.05 -2.22
N LYS A 39 18.64 10.14 -1.43
CA LYS A 39 18.06 10.14 -0.08
C LYS A 39 16.60 9.69 -0.09
N ASP A 40 15.82 10.15 -1.07
CA ASP A 40 14.40 9.80 -1.15
C ASP A 40 14.18 8.35 -1.60
N ILE A 41 14.99 7.90 -2.57
CA ILE A 41 15.01 6.49 -3.00
C ILE A 41 15.41 5.60 -1.83
N ARG A 42 16.46 5.97 -1.08
CA ARG A 42 16.90 5.26 0.12
C ARG A 42 15.80 5.16 1.17
N MET A 43 15.10 6.25 1.44
CA MET A 43 13.97 6.25 2.37
C MET A 43 12.88 5.29 1.90
N ALA A 44 12.53 5.34 0.61
CA ALA A 44 11.54 4.45 0.02
C ALA A 44 11.95 2.97 0.15
N LEU A 45 13.19 2.63 -0.21
CA LEU A 45 13.73 1.27 -0.09
C LEU A 45 13.70 0.75 1.34
N LEU A 46 14.13 1.54 2.32
CA LEU A 46 14.08 1.12 3.73
C LEU A 46 12.65 0.91 4.22
N SER A 47 11.73 1.81 3.88
CA SER A 47 10.33 1.67 4.28
C SER A 47 9.65 0.47 3.61
N LYS A 48 9.96 0.20 2.35
CA LYS A 48 9.45 -0.97 1.61
C LYS A 48 10.06 -2.25 2.15
N SER A 49 11.37 -2.28 2.36
CA SER A 49 12.10 -3.39 2.97
C SER A 49 11.48 -3.79 4.31
N PHE A 50 11.28 -2.83 5.22
CA PHE A 50 10.60 -3.10 6.49
C PHE A 50 9.21 -3.72 6.28
N SER A 51 8.42 -3.14 5.39
CA SER A 51 7.04 -3.58 5.16
C SER A 51 6.97 -5.03 4.65
N TRP A 52 7.89 -5.40 3.77
CA TRP A 52 7.98 -6.72 3.13
C TRP A 52 8.63 -7.77 4.02
N LEU A 53 9.71 -7.41 4.70
CA LEU A 53 10.42 -8.31 5.60
C LEU A 53 9.61 -8.63 6.86
N SER A 54 8.77 -7.71 7.30
CA SER A 54 7.91 -7.88 8.47
C SER A 54 6.47 -8.30 8.11
N GLY A 55 6.06 -8.18 6.86
CA GLY A 55 4.70 -8.43 6.38
C GLY A 55 4.41 -9.86 5.95
N SER A 56 3.13 -10.10 5.64
CA SER A 56 2.61 -11.30 5.01
C SER A 56 2.30 -11.06 3.52
N PRO A 57 2.20 -12.11 2.69
CA PRO A 57 1.77 -11.99 1.31
C PRO A 57 0.47 -11.19 1.12
N ALA A 58 -0.50 -11.36 2.01
CA ALA A 58 -1.77 -10.61 1.93
C ALA A 58 -1.60 -9.10 2.23
N ASP A 59 -0.59 -8.73 3.03
CA ASP A 59 -0.23 -7.31 3.20
C ASP A 59 0.27 -6.72 1.87
N ASN A 60 1.06 -7.49 1.11
CA ASN A 60 1.70 -7.09 -0.14
C ASN A 60 0.73 -6.98 -1.33
N GLU A 61 -0.35 -7.75 -1.32
CA GLU A 61 -1.36 -7.73 -2.37
C GLU A 61 -2.24 -6.48 -2.33
N LYS A 62 -2.37 -5.83 -1.17
CA LYS A 62 -3.26 -4.69 -0.98
C LYS A 62 -2.74 -3.43 -1.67
N LEU A 63 -3.50 -2.93 -2.64
CA LEU A 63 -3.43 -1.55 -3.11
C LEU A 63 -4.74 -0.81 -2.83
N SER A 64 -4.65 0.48 -2.49
CA SER A 64 -5.83 1.32 -2.33
C SER A 64 -6.44 1.66 -3.69
N VAL A 65 -7.76 1.88 -3.71
CA VAL A 65 -8.47 2.44 -4.88
C VAL A 65 -7.77 3.72 -5.34
N GLY A 66 -7.66 3.87 -6.67
CA GLY A 66 -6.96 5.00 -7.30
C GLY A 66 -5.44 4.89 -7.33
N LYS A 67 -4.90 3.70 -7.04
CA LYS A 67 -3.53 3.29 -7.40
C LYS A 67 -3.49 2.41 -8.65
N THR A 68 -4.66 2.09 -9.21
CA THR A 68 -4.88 1.55 -10.56
C THR A 68 -4.69 2.65 -11.62
N ALA A 69 -4.33 2.25 -12.84
CA ALA A 69 -3.95 3.18 -13.93
C ALA A 69 -2.86 4.19 -13.51
N GLN A 70 -1.86 3.76 -12.73
CA GLN A 70 -0.88 4.63 -12.08
C GLN A 70 0.00 5.47 -13.03
N PHE A 71 0.14 5.06 -14.29
CA PHE A 71 0.90 5.86 -15.25
C PHE A 71 0.17 7.18 -15.57
N PHE A 72 -1.14 7.25 -15.32
CA PHE A 72 -2.00 8.41 -15.52
C PHE A 72 -2.80 8.69 -14.25
N GLY A 73 -2.36 9.67 -13.47
CA GLY A 73 -2.70 9.71 -12.05
C GLY A 73 -2.88 11.09 -11.47
N PHE A 74 -3.46 11.09 -10.28
CA PHE A 74 -3.78 12.27 -9.49
C PHE A 74 -2.50 12.96 -8.97
N VAL A 75 -2.43 14.26 -9.21
CA VAL A 75 -1.42 15.14 -8.60
C VAL A 75 -1.88 15.52 -7.20
N SER A 76 -1.05 15.25 -6.18
CA SER A 76 -1.40 15.63 -4.80
C SER A 76 -1.50 17.14 -4.66
N LEU A 77 -2.71 17.65 -4.43
CA LEU A 77 -2.95 19.04 -4.04
C LEU A 77 -2.76 19.21 -2.54
N ARG A 78 -2.56 20.45 -2.09
CA ARG A 78 -2.39 20.80 -0.67
C ARG A 78 -3.28 21.98 -0.29
N TYR A 79 -3.79 21.94 0.93
CA TYR A 79 -4.44 23.05 1.59
C TYR A 79 -3.41 24.15 1.94
N SER A 80 -3.87 25.35 2.24
CA SER A 80 -3.01 26.46 2.70
C SER A 80 -2.19 26.10 3.95
N SER A 81 -2.75 25.25 4.81
CA SER A 81 -2.06 24.65 5.97
C SER A 81 -0.88 23.73 5.63
N GLY A 82 -0.64 23.43 4.35
CA GLY A 82 0.37 22.49 3.89
C GLY A 82 -0.06 21.01 3.94
N ARG A 83 -1.22 20.69 4.49
CA ARG A 83 -1.79 19.33 4.51
C ARG A 83 -2.23 18.91 3.11
N ALA A 84 -2.02 17.64 2.75
CA ALA A 84 -2.53 17.09 1.49
C ALA A 84 -4.07 17.17 1.42
N ALA A 85 -4.58 17.60 0.27
CA ALA A 85 -5.99 17.70 0.00
C ALA A 85 -6.64 16.31 -0.03
N GLN A 86 -7.84 16.21 0.53
CA GLN A 86 -8.58 14.95 0.56
C GLN A 86 -9.11 14.64 -0.84
N ARG A 87 -8.51 13.65 -1.51
CA ARG A 87 -8.87 13.22 -2.87
C ARG A 87 -10.37 12.98 -3.03
N GLY A 88 -10.99 12.26 -2.09
CA GLY A 88 -12.43 12.00 -2.14
C GLY A 88 -13.29 13.26 -1.97
N ALA A 89 -12.83 14.26 -1.22
CA ALA A 89 -13.57 15.53 -1.08
C ALA A 89 -13.58 16.31 -2.40
N ILE A 90 -12.41 16.37 -3.07
CA ILE A 90 -12.28 16.95 -4.41
C ILE A 90 -13.16 16.20 -5.41
N GLY A 91 -13.09 14.87 -5.42
CA GLY A 91 -13.88 14.04 -6.34
C GLY A 91 -15.38 14.25 -6.18
N ARG A 92 -15.88 14.29 -4.94
CA ARG A 92 -17.30 14.59 -4.66
C ARG A 92 -17.70 16.01 -5.05
N ALA A 93 -16.87 17.01 -4.76
CA ALA A 93 -17.17 18.39 -5.15
C ALA A 93 -17.28 18.55 -6.68
N PHE A 94 -16.38 17.91 -7.44
CA PHE A 94 -16.49 17.93 -8.90
C PHE A 94 -17.69 17.11 -9.41
N TYR A 95 -17.99 15.96 -8.79
CA TYR A 95 -19.20 15.19 -9.10
C TYR A 95 -20.47 16.04 -8.92
N ASP A 96 -20.58 16.77 -7.80
CA ASP A 96 -21.74 17.60 -7.49
C ASP A 96 -21.91 18.74 -8.51
N LEU A 97 -20.80 19.31 -8.98
CA LEU A 97 -20.78 20.33 -10.04
C LEU A 97 -21.14 19.79 -11.44
N ALA A 98 -20.85 18.52 -11.71
CA ALA A 98 -21.05 17.92 -13.03
C ALA A 98 -22.53 17.62 -13.31
N THR A 99 -22.95 17.83 -14.56
CA THR A 99 -24.29 17.46 -15.05
C THR A 99 -24.46 15.94 -15.15
N VAL A 100 -25.69 15.46 -15.33
CA VAL A 100 -25.97 14.03 -15.54
C VAL A 100 -25.23 13.48 -16.76
N THR A 101 -25.18 14.24 -17.86
CA THR A 101 -24.45 13.86 -19.08
C THR A 101 -22.94 13.76 -18.83
N GLN A 102 -22.35 14.74 -18.15
CA GLN A 102 -20.93 14.73 -17.77
C GLN A 102 -20.58 13.55 -16.85
N ARG A 103 -21.43 13.27 -15.85
CA ARG A 103 -21.27 12.10 -14.96
C ARG A 103 -21.33 10.79 -15.74
N THR A 104 -22.13 10.73 -16.80
CA THR A 104 -22.25 9.54 -17.66
C THR A 104 -20.96 9.25 -18.44
N LEU A 105 -20.19 10.27 -18.84
CA LEU A 105 -18.89 10.10 -19.50
C LEU A 105 -17.89 9.35 -18.60
N LEU A 106 -17.74 9.79 -17.34
CA LEU A 106 -16.84 9.10 -16.40
C LEU A 106 -17.40 7.73 -15.97
N LEU A 107 -18.73 7.59 -15.87
CA LEU A 107 -19.34 6.31 -15.55
C LEU A 107 -19.06 5.26 -16.63
N LYS A 108 -19.09 5.67 -17.91
CA LYS A 108 -18.73 4.82 -19.04
C LYS A 108 -17.27 4.37 -18.93
N ALA A 109 -16.34 5.27 -18.62
CA ALA A 109 -14.93 4.92 -18.42
C ALA A 109 -14.73 3.87 -17.31
N VAL A 110 -15.41 4.02 -16.16
CA VAL A 110 -15.37 3.02 -15.07
C VAL A 110 -15.81 1.63 -15.53
N LYS A 111 -16.84 1.56 -16.40
CA LYS A 111 -17.33 0.29 -16.94
C LYS A 111 -16.37 -0.30 -17.97
N GLU A 112 -15.80 0.54 -18.84
CA GLU A 112 -14.85 0.11 -19.88
C GLU A 112 -13.53 -0.39 -19.29
N GLU A 113 -13.05 0.23 -18.22
CA GLU A 113 -11.79 -0.18 -17.58
C GLU A 113 -11.91 -1.43 -16.70
N ASP A 114 -13.11 -1.81 -16.24
CA ASP A 114 -13.32 -2.88 -15.25
C ASP A 114 -12.63 -4.22 -15.62
N LYS A 115 -12.83 -4.68 -16.87
CA LYS A 115 -12.18 -5.89 -17.36
C LYS A 115 -10.66 -5.73 -17.39
N THR A 116 -10.18 -4.59 -17.88
CA THR A 116 -8.74 -4.28 -17.97
C THR A 116 -8.09 -4.25 -16.58
N LEU A 117 -8.76 -3.68 -15.58
CA LEU A 117 -8.28 -3.64 -14.21
C LEU A 117 -8.24 -5.03 -13.58
N LYS A 118 -9.24 -5.89 -13.83
CA LYS A 118 -9.22 -7.29 -13.37
C LYS A 118 -8.04 -8.06 -13.94
N GLU A 119 -7.78 -7.93 -15.24
CA GLU A 119 -6.62 -8.53 -15.90
C GLU A 119 -5.30 -7.96 -15.34
N TRP A 120 -5.24 -6.65 -15.12
CA TRP A 120 -4.09 -5.97 -14.53
C TRP A 120 -3.77 -6.51 -13.13
N TRP A 121 -4.80 -6.69 -12.29
CA TRP A 121 -4.67 -7.31 -10.96
C TRP A 121 -4.14 -8.74 -11.03
N ALA A 122 -4.63 -9.54 -11.99
CA ALA A 122 -4.15 -10.91 -12.19
C ALA A 122 -2.66 -10.93 -12.57
N LYS A 123 -2.24 -10.08 -13.52
CA LYS A 123 -0.82 -9.97 -13.93
C LYS A 123 0.06 -9.46 -12.81
N ARG A 124 -0.41 -8.47 -12.04
CA ARG A 124 0.28 -8.00 -10.85
C ARG A 124 0.49 -9.12 -9.84
N SER A 125 -0.54 -9.92 -9.55
CA SER A 125 -0.45 -11.04 -8.62
C SER A 125 0.58 -12.07 -9.09
N GLN A 126 0.57 -12.46 -10.37
CA GLN A 126 1.56 -13.38 -10.94
C GLN A 126 2.99 -12.89 -10.75
N ILE A 127 3.24 -11.61 -11.05
CA ILE A 127 4.55 -10.98 -10.85
C ILE A 127 4.93 -10.99 -9.35
N LEU A 128 4.01 -10.61 -8.47
CA LEU A 128 4.26 -10.61 -7.02
C LEU A 128 4.64 -12.00 -6.52
N ARG A 129 3.96 -13.06 -6.95
CA ARG A 129 4.29 -14.44 -6.55
C ARG A 129 5.73 -14.81 -6.94
N ILE A 130 6.19 -14.41 -8.13
CA ILE A 130 7.57 -14.65 -8.60
C ILE A 130 8.57 -13.90 -7.72
N LEU A 131 8.33 -12.61 -7.47
CA LEU A 131 9.21 -11.76 -6.66
C LEU A 131 9.25 -12.22 -5.19
N GLU A 132 8.11 -12.65 -4.64
CA GLU A 132 8.00 -13.22 -3.30
C GLU A 132 8.72 -14.56 -3.16
N ALA A 133 8.60 -15.45 -4.15
CA ALA A 133 9.33 -16.72 -4.15
C ALA A 133 10.83 -16.46 -4.00
N HIS A 134 11.40 -15.58 -4.83
CA HIS A 134 12.80 -15.18 -4.71
C HIS A 134 13.12 -14.57 -3.34
N LEU A 135 12.30 -13.64 -2.85
CA LEU A 135 12.53 -13.00 -1.55
C LEU A 135 12.68 -14.02 -0.41
N TYR A 136 11.82 -15.04 -0.40
CA TYR A 136 11.75 -16.00 0.71
C TYR A 136 12.70 -17.19 0.54
N THR A 137 12.90 -17.69 -0.67
CA THR A 137 13.69 -18.92 -0.91
C THR A 137 15.05 -18.65 -1.54
N GLY A 138 15.24 -17.50 -2.18
CA GLY A 138 16.43 -17.18 -2.98
C GLY A 138 16.42 -17.82 -4.37
N GLU A 139 15.34 -18.50 -4.77
CA GLU A 139 15.20 -19.11 -6.10
C GLU A 139 15.43 -18.09 -7.22
N SER A 140 16.15 -18.49 -8.28
CA SER A 140 16.45 -17.59 -9.39
C SER A 140 15.19 -17.19 -10.15
N ILE A 141 15.14 -15.92 -10.57
CA ILE A 141 14.02 -15.38 -11.32
C ILE A 141 14.27 -15.55 -12.81
N LYS A 142 13.37 -16.22 -13.52
CA LYS A 142 13.40 -16.33 -14.98
C LYS A 142 13.00 -14.99 -15.62
N LEU A 143 13.99 -14.20 -16.01
CA LEU A 143 13.77 -12.85 -16.57
C LEU A 143 12.90 -12.84 -17.83
N SER A 144 13.01 -13.87 -18.69
CA SER A 144 12.18 -13.97 -19.91
C SER A 144 10.68 -14.03 -19.59
N GLN A 145 10.29 -14.89 -18.65
CA GLN A 145 8.91 -15.00 -18.17
C GLN A 145 8.45 -13.71 -17.50
N LEU A 146 9.31 -13.13 -16.65
CA LEU A 146 8.95 -11.91 -15.92
C LEU A 146 8.77 -10.72 -16.87
N ASN A 147 9.60 -10.58 -17.89
CA ASN A 147 9.51 -9.51 -18.89
C ASN A 147 8.23 -9.61 -19.74
N LEU A 148 7.76 -10.81 -20.06
CA LEU A 148 6.47 -10.98 -20.75
C LEU A 148 5.32 -10.46 -19.89
N LEU A 149 5.28 -10.86 -18.62
CA LEU A 149 4.30 -10.36 -17.65
C LEU A 149 4.41 -8.85 -17.46
N ALA A 150 5.63 -8.31 -17.45
CA ALA A 150 5.91 -6.88 -17.29
C ALA A 150 5.28 -6.05 -18.41
N LYS A 151 5.45 -6.46 -19.67
CA LYS A 151 4.90 -5.77 -20.83
C LYS A 151 3.38 -5.77 -20.80
N GLU A 152 2.78 -6.92 -20.51
CA GLU A 152 1.33 -7.03 -20.39
C GLU A 152 0.79 -6.18 -19.23
N PHE A 153 1.46 -6.21 -18.07
CA PHE A 153 1.11 -5.39 -16.92
C PHE A 153 1.18 -3.89 -17.26
N GLY A 154 2.25 -3.43 -17.90
CA GLY A 154 2.43 -2.05 -18.32
C GLY A 154 1.38 -1.61 -19.34
N TRP A 155 1.11 -2.45 -20.33
CA TRP A 155 0.04 -2.23 -21.31
C TRP A 155 -1.34 -2.09 -20.66
N LEU A 156 -1.73 -3.03 -19.79
CA LEU A 156 -3.04 -3.00 -19.12
C LEU A 156 -3.20 -1.75 -18.25
N ASN A 157 -2.11 -1.31 -17.61
CA ASN A 157 -2.06 -0.08 -16.81
C ASN A 157 -2.39 1.15 -17.66
N SER A 158 -1.69 1.30 -18.79
CA SER A 158 -1.92 2.39 -19.73
C SER A 158 -3.25 2.27 -20.46
N LYS A 159 -3.73 1.06 -20.75
CA LYS A 159 -5.03 0.86 -21.39
C LYS A 159 -6.17 1.39 -20.52
N ALA A 160 -6.11 1.17 -19.20
CA ALA A 160 -7.03 1.80 -18.27
C ALA A 160 -6.90 3.33 -18.30
N ALA A 161 -5.68 3.85 -18.26
CA ALA A 161 -5.40 5.28 -18.40
C ALA A 161 -5.95 5.89 -19.70
N LEU A 162 -5.95 5.15 -20.80
CA LEU A 162 -6.48 5.60 -22.09
C LEU A 162 -8.00 5.79 -22.03
N PHE A 163 -8.74 4.90 -21.35
CA PHE A 163 -10.18 5.09 -21.11
C PHE A 163 -10.44 6.33 -20.26
N GLU A 164 -9.68 6.50 -19.17
CA GLU A 164 -9.77 7.67 -18.31
C GLU A 164 -9.48 8.97 -19.10
N ALA A 165 -8.38 9.03 -19.85
CA ALA A 165 -7.95 10.21 -20.60
C ALA A 165 -8.95 10.64 -21.68
N LYS A 166 -9.52 9.68 -22.43
CA LYS A 166 -10.57 9.95 -23.43
C LYS A 166 -11.83 10.52 -22.77
N ALA A 167 -12.23 9.97 -21.62
CA ALA A 167 -13.39 10.47 -20.90
C ALA A 167 -13.13 11.86 -20.29
N PHE A 168 -11.90 12.16 -19.87
CA PHE A 168 -11.52 13.48 -19.36
C PHE A 168 -11.54 14.53 -20.46
N ALA A 169 -11.04 14.21 -21.66
CA ALA A 169 -11.12 15.10 -22.83
C ALA A 169 -12.58 15.40 -23.20
N ALA A 170 -13.41 14.37 -23.35
CA ALA A 170 -14.83 14.56 -23.65
C ALA A 170 -15.57 15.34 -22.55
N LEU A 171 -15.21 15.15 -21.28
CA LEU A 171 -15.77 15.93 -20.18
C LEU A 171 -15.34 17.38 -20.27
N GLU A 172 -14.06 17.64 -20.53
CA GLU A 172 -13.49 18.99 -20.70
C GLU A 172 -14.23 19.79 -21.77
N ASP A 173 -14.46 19.19 -22.94
CA ASP A 173 -15.17 19.80 -24.07
C ASP A 173 -16.61 20.20 -23.72
N SER A 174 -17.19 19.58 -22.70
CA SER A 174 -18.57 19.82 -22.26
C SER A 174 -18.68 20.77 -21.05
N LEU A 175 -17.57 21.23 -20.46
CA LEU A 175 -17.59 22.10 -19.29
C LEU A 175 -18.02 23.53 -19.64
N THR A 176 -18.97 24.06 -18.88
CA THR A 176 -19.39 25.48 -18.98
C THR A 176 -18.35 26.42 -18.39
N LYS A 177 -18.44 27.71 -18.72
CA LYS A 177 -17.54 28.74 -18.17
C LYS A 177 -17.67 28.84 -16.64
N GLU A 178 -18.88 28.72 -16.13
CA GLU A 178 -19.21 28.76 -14.71
C GLU A 178 -18.59 27.56 -13.98
N GLN A 179 -18.70 26.36 -14.56
CA GLN A 179 -18.04 25.17 -14.02
C GLN A 179 -16.51 25.35 -13.99
N TRP A 180 -15.91 25.84 -15.07
CA TRP A 180 -14.47 26.13 -15.12
C TRP A 180 -14.01 27.15 -14.07
N ALA A 181 -14.79 28.20 -13.82
CA ALA A 181 -14.51 29.17 -12.78
C ALA A 181 -14.50 28.52 -11.39
N GLN A 182 -15.46 27.64 -11.10
CA GLN A 182 -15.51 26.90 -9.83
C GLN A 182 -14.35 25.92 -9.66
N LEU A 183 -14.02 25.15 -10.71
CA LEU A 183 -12.88 24.22 -10.66
C LEU A 183 -11.56 24.97 -10.42
N SER A 184 -11.39 26.12 -11.07
CA SER A 184 -10.23 26.99 -10.88
C SER A 184 -10.16 27.51 -9.44
N ALA A 185 -11.30 27.88 -8.84
CA ALA A 185 -11.37 28.28 -7.45
C ALA A 185 -10.99 27.13 -6.49
N PHE A 186 -11.48 25.91 -6.73
CA PHE A 186 -11.11 24.73 -5.94
C PHE A 186 -9.61 24.43 -6.01
N ARG A 187 -8.96 24.66 -7.16
CA ARG A 187 -7.51 24.42 -7.26
C ARG A 187 -6.71 25.46 -6.48
N LYS A 188 -7.12 26.72 -6.54
CA LYS A 188 -6.51 27.80 -5.76
C LYS A 188 -6.70 27.59 -4.26
N ASN A 189 -7.88 27.13 -3.84
CA ASN A 189 -8.19 26.84 -2.46
C ASN A 189 -8.96 25.52 -2.29
N PRO A 190 -8.25 24.39 -2.10
CA PRO A 190 -8.89 23.08 -1.94
C PRO A 190 -9.80 22.98 -0.71
N ASP A 191 -9.68 23.86 0.29
CA ASP A 191 -10.56 23.84 1.47
C ASP A 191 -12.03 24.15 1.10
N LEU A 192 -12.26 24.81 -0.03
CA LEU A 192 -13.61 25.04 -0.57
C LEU A 192 -14.36 23.75 -0.90
N THR A 193 -13.65 22.62 -1.09
CA THR A 193 -14.28 21.31 -1.34
C THR A 193 -14.83 20.66 -0.07
N ASN A 194 -14.51 21.19 1.12
CA ASN A 194 -14.88 20.63 2.42
C ASN A 194 -16.19 21.18 2.99
N SER A 195 -16.70 22.32 2.50
CA SER A 195 -17.80 23.08 3.11
C SER A 195 -19.19 22.47 2.86
N GLY A 196 -19.39 21.65 1.83
CA GLY A 196 -20.70 21.07 1.48
C GLY A 196 -20.86 19.55 1.67
N SER A 197 -19.77 18.77 1.67
CA SER A 197 -19.82 17.33 1.36
C SER A 197 -19.55 16.37 2.54
N ARG A 198 -19.87 16.77 3.78
CA ARG A 198 -19.44 16.00 4.96
C ARG A 198 -19.99 14.57 5.11
N LYS A 199 -20.97 14.06 4.33
CA LYS A 199 -21.63 12.80 4.76
C LYS A 199 -22.02 11.70 3.77
N LYS A 200 -21.95 11.81 2.43
CA LYS A 200 -22.33 10.66 1.58
C LYS A 200 -21.34 10.40 0.45
N LYS A 201 -20.74 9.19 0.47
CA LYS A 201 -20.03 8.63 -0.69
C LYS A 201 -20.98 8.62 -1.89
N ILE A 202 -20.44 8.75 -3.09
CA ILE A 202 -21.24 8.66 -4.32
C ILE A 202 -21.90 7.27 -4.33
N LYS A 203 -23.24 7.25 -4.33
CA LYS A 203 -24.03 6.02 -4.46
C LYS A 203 -24.63 5.99 -5.85
N SER A 204 -24.21 5.02 -6.65
CA SER A 204 -24.89 4.64 -7.88
C SER A 204 -25.49 3.26 -7.69
N GLY A 205 -26.80 3.11 -7.86
CA GLY A 205 -27.51 1.85 -7.61
C GLY A 205 -27.08 0.69 -8.52
N THR A 206 -26.35 0.98 -9.60
CA THR A 206 -25.91 -0.01 -10.58
C THR A 206 -24.43 -0.39 -10.45
N LEU A 207 -23.66 0.26 -9.58
CA LEU A 207 -22.21 0.03 -9.45
C LEU A 207 -21.88 -0.88 -8.28
N SER A 208 -20.87 -1.73 -8.46
CA SER A 208 -20.24 -2.41 -7.33
C SER A 208 -19.59 -1.40 -6.37
N LYS A 209 -19.18 -1.87 -5.19
CA LYS A 209 -18.47 -1.03 -4.20
C LYS A 209 -17.15 -0.53 -4.75
N GLU A 210 -16.42 -1.38 -5.48
CA GLU A 210 -15.13 -1.08 -6.10
C GLU A 210 -15.32 -0.06 -7.22
N GLN A 211 -16.32 -0.26 -8.09
CA GLN A 211 -16.65 0.67 -9.16
C GLN A 211 -17.11 2.03 -8.63
N SER A 212 -17.89 2.05 -7.54
CA SER A 212 -18.31 3.31 -6.90
C SER A 212 -17.12 4.09 -6.35
N ALA A 213 -16.14 3.38 -5.77
CA ALA A 213 -14.92 4.00 -5.28
C ALA A 213 -14.05 4.51 -6.43
N GLN A 214 -13.93 3.74 -7.52
CA GLN A 214 -13.22 4.15 -8.74
C GLN A 214 -13.89 5.35 -9.41
N PHE A 215 -15.22 5.40 -9.42
CA PHE A 215 -15.96 6.53 -9.98
C PHE A 215 -15.70 7.84 -9.23
N GLU A 216 -15.71 7.83 -7.89
CA GLU A 216 -15.29 8.98 -7.07
C GLU A 216 -13.83 9.37 -7.34
N ASP A 217 -12.97 8.37 -7.53
CA ASP A 217 -11.54 8.55 -7.81
C ASP A 217 -11.28 9.23 -9.16
N LEU A 218 -12.04 8.85 -10.20
CA LEU A 218 -11.93 9.43 -11.54
C LEU A 218 -12.27 10.91 -11.55
N PHE A 219 -13.28 11.37 -10.81
CA PHE A 219 -13.55 12.80 -10.68
C PHE A 219 -12.36 13.55 -10.08
N ALA A 220 -11.74 12.99 -9.04
CA ALA A 220 -10.56 13.61 -8.46
C ALA A 220 -9.37 13.64 -9.43
N LYS A 221 -9.13 12.55 -10.18
CA LYS A 221 -8.10 12.51 -11.24
C LYS A 221 -8.36 13.53 -12.33
N CYS A 222 -9.59 13.54 -12.85
CA CYS A 222 -10.06 14.45 -13.89
C CYS A 222 -9.83 15.89 -13.45
N PHE A 223 -10.25 16.24 -12.24
CA PHE A 223 -9.99 17.55 -11.66
C PHE A 223 -8.51 17.93 -11.74
N THR A 224 -7.62 17.08 -11.22
CA THR A 224 -6.18 17.41 -11.21
C THR A 224 -5.56 17.51 -12.59
N TRP A 225 -6.02 16.66 -13.52
CA TRP A 225 -5.53 16.60 -14.89
C TRP A 225 -5.94 17.84 -15.70
N LEU A 226 -7.22 18.23 -15.58
CA LEU A 226 -7.77 19.38 -16.31
C LEU A 226 -7.24 20.71 -15.77
N THR A 227 -7.18 20.86 -14.44
CA THR A 227 -6.79 22.12 -13.79
C THR A 227 -5.28 22.26 -13.57
N GLY A 228 -4.49 21.20 -13.81
CA GLY A 228 -3.05 21.17 -13.60
C GLY A 228 -2.23 21.49 -14.84
N THR A 229 -1.00 21.94 -14.62
CA THR A 229 0.00 22.05 -15.69
C THR A 229 0.60 20.68 -16.01
N MET A 230 1.26 20.55 -17.17
CA MET A 230 1.98 19.31 -17.49
C MET A 230 3.06 19.01 -16.42
N LYS A 231 3.76 20.03 -15.93
CA LYS A 231 4.74 19.90 -14.83
C LYS A 231 4.10 19.33 -13.55
N ASP A 232 2.88 19.75 -13.23
CA ASP A 232 2.13 19.18 -12.11
C ASP A 232 1.84 17.69 -12.33
N ASN A 233 1.39 17.32 -13.54
CA ASN A 233 0.99 15.94 -13.88
C ASN A 233 2.16 14.94 -13.94
N GLN A 234 3.37 15.45 -14.17
CA GLN A 234 4.61 14.67 -14.11
C GLN A 234 5.00 14.28 -12.67
N VAL A 235 4.43 14.94 -11.65
CA VAL A 235 4.64 14.58 -10.25
C VAL A 235 4.03 13.21 -9.94
N VAL A 236 4.82 12.39 -9.26
CA VAL A 236 4.46 11.04 -8.80
C VAL A 236 4.82 10.94 -7.30
N PRO A 237 4.24 10.05 -6.48
CA PRO A 237 4.67 9.80 -5.09
C PRO A 237 5.94 8.93 -5.02
N LEU A 238 6.80 9.14 -4.01
CA LEU A 238 8.12 8.48 -3.88
C LEU A 238 8.16 6.96 -4.03
N GLY A 239 7.07 6.27 -3.76
CA GLY A 239 7.00 4.80 -3.81
C GLY A 239 6.46 4.21 -5.11
N GLN A 240 6.08 5.03 -6.10
CA GLN A 240 5.39 4.55 -7.31
C GLN A 240 6.25 3.99 -8.46
N PRO A 241 7.56 4.29 -8.62
CA PRO A 241 8.38 3.63 -9.66
C PRO A 241 8.56 2.11 -9.50
N ALA A 242 8.00 1.49 -8.44
CA ALA A 242 7.88 0.05 -8.25
C ALA A 242 6.70 -0.27 -7.29
N GLN A 243 5.50 -0.50 -7.84
CA GLN A 243 4.29 -0.90 -7.09
C GLN A 243 4.23 -2.39 -6.73
N PHE A 244 5.23 -3.16 -7.12
CA PHE A 244 5.36 -4.55 -6.67
C PHE A 244 5.74 -4.58 -5.20
N PHE A 245 6.83 -3.91 -4.83
CA PHE A 245 7.24 -3.78 -3.43
C PHE A 245 6.63 -2.57 -2.71
N GLY A 246 5.70 -1.86 -3.37
CA GLY A 246 5.16 -0.58 -2.92
C GLY A 246 3.71 -0.63 -2.46
N PHE A 247 3.45 0.09 -1.35
CA PHE A 247 2.14 0.44 -0.77
C PHE A 247 1.46 -0.53 0.20
N VAL A 248 2.23 -1.35 0.90
CA VAL A 248 1.82 -1.71 2.27
C VAL A 248 1.94 -0.44 3.11
N SER A 249 0.93 0.42 3.06
CA SER A 249 0.74 1.41 4.11
C SER A 249 0.53 0.58 5.36
N ILE A 250 1.60 0.40 6.13
CA ILE A 250 1.48 0.02 7.52
C ILE A 250 0.53 1.07 8.10
N ARG A 251 -0.67 0.67 8.48
CA ARG A 251 -1.70 1.58 8.96
C ARG A 251 -1.77 1.48 10.45
N HIS A 252 -1.85 2.63 11.10
CA HIS A 252 -2.29 2.68 12.48
C HIS A 252 -3.74 2.18 12.59
N LYS A 253 -4.15 1.75 13.78
CA LYS A 253 -5.54 1.33 14.05
C LYS A 253 -6.59 2.38 13.68
N SER A 254 -6.23 3.67 13.71
CA SER A 254 -7.08 4.79 13.26
C SER A 254 -7.36 4.80 11.74
N GLY A 255 -6.76 3.88 10.98
CA GLY A 255 -6.86 3.81 9.52
C GLY A 255 -5.87 4.71 8.78
N HIS A 256 -5.17 5.60 9.48
CA HIS A 256 -4.14 6.48 8.90
C HIS A 256 -2.88 5.68 8.54
N GLY A 257 -2.25 6.03 7.41
CA GLY A 257 -0.96 5.45 7.03
C GLY A 257 0.15 5.90 7.97
N ALA A 258 1.02 4.99 8.36
CA ALA A 258 2.22 5.28 9.12
C ALA A 258 3.20 6.10 8.29
N SER A 259 3.96 6.97 8.97
CA SER A 259 4.97 7.81 8.32
C SER A 259 6.11 6.96 7.76
N ARG A 260 6.30 7.01 6.43
CA ARG A 260 7.39 6.32 5.72
C ARG A 260 8.77 6.77 6.23
N GLY A 261 8.94 8.08 6.41
CA GLY A 261 10.19 8.63 6.94
C GLY A 261 10.50 8.13 8.34
N LYS A 262 9.48 8.02 9.21
CA LYS A 262 9.65 7.44 10.56
C LYS A 262 10.03 5.96 10.49
N ILE A 263 9.29 5.17 9.71
CA ILE A 263 9.59 3.74 9.52
C ILE A 263 11.00 3.53 8.98
N SER A 264 11.39 4.30 7.95
CA SER A 264 12.72 4.22 7.34
C SER A 264 13.84 4.47 8.35
N LYS A 265 13.71 5.52 9.18
CA LYS A 265 14.70 5.84 10.22
C LYS A 265 14.81 4.74 11.28
N GLU A 266 13.68 4.22 11.76
CA GLU A 266 13.67 3.17 12.78
C GLU A 266 14.20 1.84 12.24
N PHE A 267 13.83 1.46 11.02
CA PHE A 267 14.33 0.23 10.41
C PHE A 267 15.83 0.30 10.09
N ALA A 268 16.35 1.45 9.64
CA ALA A 268 17.79 1.63 9.41
C ALA A 268 18.64 1.38 10.66
N LYS A 269 18.12 1.70 11.87
CA LYS A 269 18.79 1.43 13.15
C LYS A 269 18.81 -0.05 13.54
N ILE A 270 17.91 -0.85 12.97
CA ILE A 270 17.87 -2.31 13.20
C ILE A 270 18.94 -3.00 12.35
N LEU A 271 19.19 -2.47 11.14
CA LEU A 271 20.20 -3.00 10.22
C LEU A 271 21.62 -2.71 10.71
N ASN A 272 22.54 -3.65 10.48
CA ASN A 272 23.98 -3.41 10.69
C ASN A 272 24.61 -2.68 9.49
N ASP A 273 25.89 -2.35 9.59
CA ASP A 273 26.60 -1.59 8.54
C ASP A 273 26.62 -2.31 7.19
N SER A 274 26.82 -3.63 7.19
CA SER A 274 26.81 -4.45 5.97
C SER A 274 25.44 -4.41 5.28
N GLN A 275 24.35 -4.55 6.04
CA GLN A 275 22.99 -4.47 5.53
C GLN A 275 22.62 -3.06 5.05
N ASN A 276 23.08 -2.01 5.74
CA ASN A 276 22.92 -0.63 5.27
C ASN A 276 23.70 -0.38 3.97
N LYS A 277 24.89 -0.98 3.79
CA LYS A 277 25.63 -0.93 2.52
C LYS A 277 24.86 -1.59 1.38
N LEU A 278 24.17 -2.72 1.62
CA LEU A 278 23.29 -3.35 0.61
C LEU A 278 22.18 -2.40 0.15
N ILE A 279 21.55 -1.67 1.06
CA ILE A 279 20.55 -0.65 0.71
C ILE A 279 21.18 0.46 -0.12
N ASN A 280 22.34 0.98 0.26
CA ASN A 280 23.01 2.05 -0.49
C ASN A 280 23.42 1.61 -1.90
N GLN A 281 23.88 0.36 -2.05
CA GLN A 281 24.15 -0.22 -3.36
C GLN A 281 22.88 -0.32 -4.20
N ALA A 282 21.77 -0.79 -3.62
CA ALA A 282 20.49 -0.85 -4.30
C ALA A 282 19.99 0.54 -4.74
N VAL A 283 20.26 1.60 -3.97
CA VAL A 283 19.97 2.99 -4.39
C VAL A 283 20.73 3.32 -5.66
N MET A 284 22.05 3.11 -5.70
CA MET A 284 22.88 3.40 -6.88
C MET A 284 22.41 2.62 -8.11
N GLU A 285 22.03 1.35 -7.94
CA GLU A 285 21.53 0.50 -9.01
C GLU A 285 20.14 0.92 -9.51
N ILE A 286 19.22 1.31 -8.62
CA ILE A 286 17.83 1.69 -8.95
C ILE A 286 17.73 3.11 -9.52
N THR A 287 18.55 4.05 -9.08
CA THR A 287 18.49 5.47 -9.49
C THR A 287 18.39 5.66 -11.02
N PRO A 288 19.23 5.05 -11.88
CA PRO A 288 19.11 5.21 -13.34
C PRO A 288 17.78 4.67 -13.89
N TRP A 289 17.28 3.55 -13.36
CA TRP A 289 15.98 2.98 -13.76
C TRP A 289 14.81 3.89 -13.39
N VAL A 290 14.85 4.47 -12.18
CA VAL A 290 13.84 5.44 -11.74
C VAL A 290 13.85 6.67 -12.64
N LYS A 291 15.01 7.22 -12.97
CA LYS A 291 15.12 8.37 -13.90
C LYS A 291 14.52 8.04 -15.27
N LYS A 292 14.84 6.86 -15.82
CA LYS A 292 14.29 6.40 -17.10
C LYS A 292 12.78 6.20 -17.03
N PHE A 293 12.27 5.57 -15.97
CA PHE A 293 10.83 5.41 -15.73
C PHE A 293 10.10 6.76 -15.71
N LEU A 294 10.65 7.76 -15.00
CA LEU A 294 10.05 9.09 -14.95
C LEU A 294 10.03 9.75 -16.33
N SER A 295 11.12 9.69 -17.08
CA SER A 295 11.18 10.22 -18.44
C SER A 295 10.16 9.55 -19.36
N THR A 296 10.16 8.21 -19.43
CA THR A 296 9.23 7.46 -20.28
C THR A 296 7.77 7.69 -19.87
N ARG A 297 7.50 7.87 -18.57
CA ARG A 297 6.16 8.23 -18.09
C ARG A 297 5.76 9.60 -18.56
N ASN A 298 6.67 10.58 -18.55
CA ASN A 298 6.39 11.92 -19.04
C ASN A 298 6.05 11.88 -20.54
N ASP A 299 6.76 11.08 -21.33
CA ASP A 299 6.46 10.89 -22.75
C ASP A 299 5.07 10.25 -22.95
N LEU A 300 4.70 9.26 -22.13
CA LEU A 300 3.36 8.67 -22.15
C LEU A 300 2.28 9.70 -21.81
N LEU A 301 2.52 10.56 -20.82
CA LEU A 301 1.58 11.62 -20.43
C LEU A 301 1.42 12.67 -21.52
N LEU A 302 2.50 13.04 -22.23
CA LEU A 302 2.44 13.93 -23.38
C LEU A 302 1.61 13.30 -24.51
N GLU A 303 1.79 12.01 -24.75
CA GLU A 303 0.98 11.27 -25.74
C GLU A 303 -0.51 11.29 -25.35
N LEU A 304 -0.84 11.06 -24.08
CA LEU A 304 -2.22 11.12 -23.58
C LEU A 304 -2.81 12.55 -23.62
N ASP A 305 -2.02 13.60 -23.39
CA ASP A 305 -2.48 15.01 -23.44
C ASP A 305 -2.93 15.44 -24.84
N LYS A 306 -2.41 14.80 -25.90
CA LYS A 306 -2.89 15.02 -27.26
C LYS A 306 -4.37 14.72 -27.41
N LEU A 307 -4.92 13.77 -26.65
CA LEU A 307 -6.35 13.45 -26.69
C LEU A 307 -7.25 14.63 -26.31
N ARG A 308 -6.72 15.64 -25.59
CA ARG A 308 -7.45 16.86 -25.24
C ARG A 308 -7.27 17.95 -26.28
N LYS A 309 -6.02 18.21 -26.67
CA LYS A 309 -5.67 19.40 -27.45
C LYS A 309 -5.65 19.16 -28.94
N LYS A 310 -5.24 17.96 -29.36
CA LYS A 310 -4.97 17.59 -30.75
C LYS A 310 -5.19 16.08 -30.98
N PRO A 311 -6.43 15.59 -30.92
CA PRO A 311 -6.70 14.15 -30.93
C PRO A 311 -6.17 13.42 -32.17
N ALA A 312 -6.10 14.10 -33.32
CA ALA A 312 -5.56 13.56 -34.57
C ALA A 312 -4.04 13.26 -34.51
N GLU A 313 -3.29 13.89 -33.61
CA GLU A 313 -1.84 13.65 -33.42
C GLU A 313 -1.54 12.48 -32.45
N PHE A 314 -2.57 11.90 -31.82
CA PHE A 314 -2.40 10.74 -30.92
C PHE A 314 -1.94 9.51 -31.69
N ASN A 315 -0.79 8.96 -31.31
CA ASN A 315 -0.18 7.79 -31.93
C ASN A 315 -0.31 6.57 -31.00
N PHE A 316 -1.20 5.65 -31.36
CA PHE A 316 -1.44 4.44 -30.59
C PHE A 316 -0.21 3.52 -30.51
N THR A 317 0.59 3.44 -31.58
CA THR A 317 1.79 2.60 -31.62
C THR A 317 2.85 3.09 -30.63
N THR A 318 3.14 4.39 -30.64
CA THR A 318 4.05 5.04 -29.68
C THR A 318 3.53 4.86 -28.26
N PHE A 319 2.24 5.13 -28.04
CA PHE A 319 1.58 4.95 -26.75
C PHE A 319 1.75 3.52 -26.21
N LYS A 320 1.47 2.50 -27.04
CA LYS A 320 1.59 1.09 -26.65
C LYS A 320 3.05 0.73 -26.32
N LYS A 321 4.01 1.20 -27.13
CA LYS A 321 5.43 0.96 -26.90
C LYS A 321 5.92 1.55 -25.57
N LEU A 322 5.60 2.81 -25.30
CA LEU A 322 5.91 3.48 -24.02
C LEU A 322 5.29 2.73 -22.83
N SER A 323 4.08 2.20 -23.01
CA SER A 323 3.37 1.44 -21.97
C SER A 323 4.08 0.13 -21.61
N GLU A 324 4.52 -0.63 -22.61
CA GLU A 324 5.29 -1.85 -22.41
C GLU A 324 6.66 -1.57 -21.77
N ASP A 325 7.32 -0.50 -22.21
CA ASP A 325 8.61 -0.07 -21.68
C ASP A 325 8.51 0.36 -20.20
N LEU A 326 7.45 1.08 -19.82
CA LEU A 326 7.19 1.41 -18.41
C LEU A 326 7.02 0.16 -17.54
N GLY A 327 6.29 -0.85 -18.04
CA GLY A 327 6.14 -2.13 -17.35
C GLY A 327 7.49 -2.82 -17.09
N ILE A 328 8.38 -2.82 -18.09
CA ILE A 328 9.73 -3.37 -17.98
C ILE A 328 10.57 -2.57 -16.97
N LEU A 329 10.56 -1.24 -17.04
CA LEU A 329 11.33 -0.37 -16.14
C LEU A 329 10.89 -0.54 -14.67
N GLU A 330 9.59 -0.67 -14.43
CA GLU A 330 9.05 -0.93 -13.09
C GLU A 330 9.52 -2.28 -12.52
N ILE A 331 9.65 -3.30 -13.38
CA ILE A 331 10.17 -4.61 -13.02
C ILE A 331 11.67 -4.59 -12.72
N GLN A 332 12.47 -3.82 -13.45
CA GLN A 332 13.90 -3.69 -13.14
C GLN A 332 14.12 -3.13 -11.74
N CYS A 333 13.37 -2.09 -11.36
CA CYS A 333 13.37 -1.57 -10.00
C CYS A 333 12.96 -2.67 -9.00
N ALA A 334 11.86 -3.38 -9.26
CA ALA A 334 11.36 -4.43 -8.38
C ALA A 334 12.34 -5.61 -8.21
N LEU A 335 13.06 -6.00 -9.25
CA LEU A 335 14.07 -7.06 -9.17
C LEU A 335 15.20 -6.70 -8.20
N ILE A 336 15.73 -5.48 -8.31
CA ILE A 336 16.79 -5.00 -7.42
C ILE A 336 16.27 -4.96 -5.97
N GLU A 337 15.03 -4.50 -5.77
CA GLU A 337 14.38 -4.53 -4.46
C GLU A 337 14.28 -5.96 -3.90
N ALA A 338 13.75 -6.91 -4.68
CA ALA A 338 13.58 -8.31 -4.27
C ALA A 338 14.90 -8.95 -3.84
N GLN A 339 15.94 -8.80 -4.66
CA GLN A 339 17.27 -9.36 -4.44
C GLN A 339 17.93 -8.73 -3.22
N THR A 340 17.82 -7.41 -3.06
CA THR A 340 18.37 -6.69 -1.90
C THR A 340 17.68 -7.13 -0.62
N TYR A 341 16.35 -7.20 -0.62
CA TYR A 341 15.59 -7.62 0.55
C TYR A 341 15.87 -9.07 0.91
N HIS A 342 16.07 -9.97 -0.06
CA HIS A 342 16.50 -11.34 0.20
C HIS A 342 17.86 -11.40 0.90
N LYS A 343 18.86 -10.65 0.40
CA LYS A 343 20.20 -10.58 1.02
C LYS A 343 20.14 -10.06 2.46
N ILE A 344 19.33 -9.02 2.70
CA ILE A 344 19.11 -8.50 4.06
C ILE A 344 18.47 -9.60 4.92
N ARG A 345 17.36 -10.19 4.47
CA ARG A 345 16.63 -11.24 5.18
C ARG A 345 17.54 -12.39 5.60
N LYS A 346 18.33 -12.92 4.66
CA LYS A 346 19.22 -14.06 4.87
C LYS A 346 20.29 -13.77 5.94
N THR A 347 20.67 -12.52 6.12
CA THR A 347 21.73 -12.10 7.04
C THR A 347 21.21 -11.45 8.34
N MET A 348 19.88 -11.37 8.53
CA MET A 348 19.31 -10.83 9.75
C MET A 348 19.52 -11.79 10.93
N SER A 349 20.03 -11.26 12.05
CA SER A 349 20.11 -12.01 13.30
C SER A 349 18.74 -12.15 13.96
N GLU A 350 18.61 -13.13 14.86
CA GLU A 350 17.40 -13.33 15.68
C GLU A 350 17.00 -12.05 16.44
N LEU A 351 17.99 -11.31 16.96
CA LEU A 351 17.75 -10.03 17.65
C LEU A 351 17.20 -8.96 16.70
N GLN A 352 17.71 -8.88 15.48
CA GLN A 352 17.21 -7.94 14.47
C GLN A 352 15.78 -8.30 14.06
N SER A 353 15.51 -9.59 13.81
CA SER A 353 14.18 -10.09 13.50
C SER A 353 13.19 -9.77 14.63
N LYS A 354 13.59 -9.96 15.89
CA LYS A 354 12.78 -9.59 17.06
C LYS A 354 12.47 -8.09 17.09
N LYS A 355 13.48 -7.23 17.01
CA LYS A 355 13.30 -5.76 16.99
C LYS A 355 12.42 -5.29 15.84
N MET A 356 12.55 -5.91 14.66
CA MET A 356 11.72 -5.60 13.49
C MET A 356 10.25 -5.95 13.76
N MET A 357 9.98 -7.12 14.33
CA MET A 357 8.61 -7.54 14.66
C MET A 357 8.01 -6.71 15.79
N GLU A 358 8.80 -6.31 16.79
CA GLU A 358 8.39 -5.34 17.82
C GLU A 358 8.02 -3.99 17.18
N LEU A 359 8.87 -3.47 16.29
CA LEU A 359 8.58 -2.24 15.55
C LEU A 359 7.30 -2.38 14.72
N ARG A 360 7.05 -3.52 14.07
CA ARG A 360 5.81 -3.76 13.30
C ARG A 360 4.60 -3.82 14.22
N SER A 361 4.71 -4.49 15.36
CA SER A 361 3.61 -4.64 16.31
C SER A 361 3.04 -3.28 16.72
N ASN A 362 3.90 -2.28 16.96
CA ASN A 362 3.50 -0.90 17.29
C ASN A 362 2.55 -0.25 16.26
N TYR A 363 2.55 -0.73 15.02
CA TYR A 363 1.66 -0.23 13.99
C TYR A 363 0.44 -1.11 13.77
N VAL A 364 0.58 -2.43 13.91
CA VAL A 364 -0.46 -3.41 13.54
C VAL A 364 -1.38 -3.75 14.72
N LEU A 365 -0.83 -3.90 15.92
CA LEU A 365 -1.52 -4.23 17.16
C LEU A 365 -1.04 -3.26 18.24
N ASP A 366 -1.88 -2.29 18.62
CA ASP A 366 -1.54 -1.32 19.67
C ASP A 366 -1.36 -2.05 21.01
N SER A 367 -0.11 -2.14 21.49
CA SER A 367 0.25 -2.87 22.71
C SER A 367 -0.53 -2.40 23.93
N LYS A 368 -0.78 -1.09 24.08
CA LYS A 368 -1.56 -0.51 25.18
C LYS A 368 -3.01 -0.96 25.16
N GLN A 369 -3.57 -1.17 23.98
CA GLN A 369 -4.94 -1.65 23.85
C GLN A 369 -5.01 -3.15 24.05
N MET A 370 -4.02 -3.90 23.56
CA MET A 370 -3.95 -5.35 23.70
C MET A 370 -3.86 -5.78 25.17
N GLU A 371 -3.19 -5.01 26.03
CA GLU A 371 -3.07 -5.26 27.47
C GLU A 371 -4.41 -5.33 28.20
N ASN A 372 -5.41 -4.57 27.75
CA ASN A 372 -6.73 -4.49 28.38
C ASN A 372 -7.79 -5.41 27.73
N LEU A 373 -7.43 -6.18 26.70
CA LEU A 373 -8.38 -7.10 26.04
C LEU A 373 -8.49 -8.42 26.81
N SER A 374 -9.70 -8.97 26.87
CA SER A 374 -9.89 -10.36 27.31
C SER A 374 -9.19 -11.33 26.35
N MET A 375 -8.91 -12.57 26.81
CA MET A 375 -8.24 -13.58 26.00
C MET A 375 -8.94 -13.81 24.65
N ASN A 376 -10.27 -13.86 24.64
CA ASN A 376 -11.06 -14.06 23.42
C ASN A 376 -10.95 -12.85 22.47
N GLN A 377 -11.15 -11.63 22.99
CA GLN A 377 -11.02 -10.40 22.20
C GLN A 377 -9.61 -10.25 21.62
N ARG A 378 -8.59 -10.57 22.43
CA ARG A 378 -7.19 -10.58 22.02
C ARG A 378 -6.97 -11.60 20.90
N GLY A 379 -7.49 -12.81 21.04
CA GLY A 379 -7.40 -13.87 20.05
C GLY A 379 -8.05 -13.49 18.71
N GLN A 380 -9.28 -12.97 18.75
CA GLN A 380 -9.96 -12.45 17.56
C GLN A 380 -9.18 -11.33 16.90
N LYS A 381 -8.58 -10.43 17.69
CA LYS A 381 -7.78 -9.32 17.17
C LYS A 381 -6.50 -9.80 16.50
N VAL A 382 -5.78 -10.74 17.11
CA VAL A 382 -4.57 -11.36 16.52
C VAL A 382 -4.93 -12.16 15.27
N PHE A 383 -6.06 -12.86 15.26
CA PHE A 383 -6.52 -13.64 14.11
C PHE A 383 -6.71 -12.79 12.84
N THR A 384 -6.91 -11.47 12.96
CA THR A 384 -6.95 -10.58 11.78
C THR A 384 -5.66 -10.60 10.94
N LEU A 385 -4.53 -11.00 11.53
CA LEU A 385 -3.25 -11.22 10.83
C LEU A 385 -3.24 -12.50 10.00
N CYS A 386 -4.06 -13.49 10.38
CA CYS A 386 -4.18 -14.78 9.72
C CYS A 386 -5.26 -14.74 8.64
N ALA A 387 -6.38 -14.07 8.93
CA ALA A 387 -7.59 -14.03 8.10
C ALA A 387 -7.35 -13.51 6.67
N ALA A 388 -6.33 -12.68 6.48
CA ALA A 388 -5.99 -12.12 5.18
C ALA A 388 -5.51 -13.20 4.19
N CYS A 389 -4.76 -14.20 4.66
CA CYS A 389 -4.34 -15.34 3.83
C CYS A 389 -5.29 -16.54 3.96
N HIS A 390 -5.94 -16.73 5.11
CA HIS A 390 -6.69 -17.94 5.47
C HIS A 390 -8.22 -17.80 5.31
N SER A 391 -8.68 -17.07 4.28
CA SER A 391 -10.12 -17.00 3.97
C SER A 391 -10.57 -18.18 3.10
N LYS A 392 -11.86 -18.52 3.13
CA LYS A 392 -12.44 -19.68 2.42
C LYS A 392 -12.10 -19.76 0.92
N ASN A 393 -11.92 -18.62 0.26
CA ASN A 393 -11.67 -18.51 -1.18
C ASN A 393 -10.24 -18.07 -1.51
N SER A 394 -9.34 -18.05 -0.52
CA SER A 394 -7.96 -17.64 -0.72
C SER A 394 -7.15 -18.72 -1.43
N GLN A 395 -6.36 -18.33 -2.44
CA GLN A 395 -5.35 -19.20 -3.03
C GLN A 395 -4.01 -19.15 -2.29
N LEU A 396 -3.87 -18.26 -1.29
CA LEU A 396 -2.61 -18.04 -0.57
C LEU A 396 -2.36 -19.04 0.56
N ALA A 397 -3.43 -19.53 1.18
CA ALA A 397 -3.37 -20.46 2.30
C ALA A 397 -4.73 -21.18 2.49
N PRO A 398 -4.75 -22.38 3.10
CA PRO A 398 -6.00 -23.10 3.37
C PRO A 398 -6.86 -22.40 4.44
N ASP A 399 -8.17 -22.65 4.44
CA ASP A 399 -9.06 -22.22 5.54
C ASP A 399 -8.62 -22.86 6.88
N LEU A 400 -8.69 -22.08 7.96
CA LEU A 400 -8.32 -22.48 9.32
C LEU A 400 -9.50 -22.98 10.16
N LYS A 401 -10.72 -23.01 9.61
CA LYS A 401 -11.86 -23.63 10.31
C LYS A 401 -11.59 -25.09 10.65
N GLY A 402 -11.77 -25.42 11.93
CA GLY A 402 -11.55 -26.73 12.50
C GLY A 402 -10.09 -27.17 12.52
N ILE A 403 -9.12 -26.25 12.40
CA ILE A 403 -7.69 -26.62 12.33
C ILE A 403 -7.15 -27.18 13.65
N PHE A 404 -7.73 -26.79 14.79
CA PHE A 404 -7.27 -27.26 16.09
C PHE A 404 -7.52 -28.76 16.24
N ASN A 405 -6.47 -29.52 16.59
CA ASN A 405 -6.47 -30.98 16.64
C ASN A 405 -6.80 -31.71 15.31
N SER A 406 -6.84 -31.01 14.17
CA SER A 406 -6.90 -31.68 12.88
C SER A 406 -5.53 -32.27 12.51
N PRO A 407 -5.48 -33.34 11.69
CA PRO A 407 -4.24 -33.72 11.01
C PRO A 407 -3.60 -32.53 10.29
N ILE A 408 -2.27 -32.45 10.35
CA ILE A 408 -1.51 -31.42 9.64
C ILE A 408 -1.61 -31.69 8.14
N ALA A 409 -1.72 -30.64 7.34
CA ALA A 409 -1.80 -30.71 5.87
C ALA A 409 -2.99 -31.53 5.30
N GLU A 410 -4.12 -31.56 6.02
CA GLU A 410 -5.31 -32.35 5.64
C GLU A 410 -6.23 -31.69 4.60
N LYS A 411 -6.29 -30.35 4.55
CA LYS A 411 -7.22 -29.66 3.65
C LYS A 411 -6.83 -29.91 2.19
N ASN A 412 -7.79 -29.81 1.26
CA ASN A 412 -7.50 -29.86 -0.17
C ASN A 412 -6.77 -28.57 -0.62
N TYR A 413 -5.46 -28.52 -0.40
CA TYR A 413 -4.60 -27.38 -0.69
C TYR A 413 -3.19 -27.86 -1.12
N PRO A 414 -2.53 -27.21 -2.09
CA PRO A 414 -1.18 -27.58 -2.54
C PRO A 414 -0.09 -27.19 -1.52
N TYR A 415 -0.02 -27.93 -0.41
CA TYR A 415 0.98 -27.75 0.64
C TYR A 415 2.41 -27.91 0.13
N SER A 416 3.37 -27.30 0.83
CA SER A 416 4.79 -27.52 0.56
C SER A 416 5.21 -28.94 0.92
N THR A 417 6.20 -29.48 0.23
CA THR A 417 6.79 -30.79 0.54
C THR A 417 7.22 -30.85 2.01
N ALA A 418 7.87 -29.79 2.50
CA ALA A 418 8.30 -29.70 3.90
C ALA A 418 7.13 -29.81 4.90
N LEU A 419 5.98 -29.18 4.64
CA LEU A 419 4.85 -29.25 5.55
C LEU A 419 4.16 -30.62 5.48
N LYS A 420 4.13 -31.26 4.31
CA LYS A 420 3.64 -32.65 4.16
C LYS A 420 4.54 -33.63 4.92
N GLU A 421 5.86 -33.45 4.89
CA GLU A 421 6.79 -34.24 5.68
C GLU A 421 6.60 -33.99 7.18
N TYR A 422 6.48 -32.73 7.60
CA TYR A 422 6.18 -32.38 8.99
C TYR A 422 4.82 -32.95 9.47
N ALA A 423 3.87 -33.16 8.55
CA ALA A 423 2.56 -33.72 8.88
C ALA A 423 2.62 -35.15 9.41
N LYS A 424 3.68 -35.91 9.07
CA LYS A 424 3.94 -37.24 9.65
C LYS A 424 4.05 -37.20 11.18
N ASN A 425 4.34 -36.02 11.75
CA ASN A 425 4.40 -35.83 13.19
C ASN A 425 3.00 -35.71 13.84
N GLY A 426 1.88 -35.75 13.10
CA GLY A 426 0.53 -35.89 13.65
C GLY A 426 -0.37 -34.66 13.49
N LYS A 427 -1.10 -34.30 14.56
CA LYS A 427 -2.15 -33.26 14.55
C LYS A 427 -1.65 -31.88 15.01
N TRP A 428 -2.40 -30.82 14.68
CA TRP A 428 -2.18 -29.44 15.18
C TRP A 428 -2.62 -29.27 16.64
N THR A 429 -1.79 -29.75 17.58
CA THR A 429 -1.98 -29.52 19.02
C THR A 429 -1.63 -28.08 19.39
N ALA A 430 -1.97 -27.67 20.63
CA ALA A 430 -1.64 -26.33 21.13
C ALA A 430 -0.12 -26.07 21.13
N GLU A 431 0.70 -27.06 21.50
CA GLU A 431 2.16 -26.96 21.58
C GLU A 431 2.78 -26.78 20.19
N LYS A 432 2.29 -27.53 19.21
CA LYS A 432 2.76 -27.41 17.82
C LYS A 432 2.31 -26.12 17.18
N LEU A 433 1.07 -25.70 17.39
CA LEU A 433 0.60 -24.39 16.92
C LEU A 433 1.41 -23.26 17.56
N ASN A 434 1.70 -23.33 18.86
CA ASN A 434 2.52 -22.35 19.55
C ASN A 434 3.93 -22.27 18.96
N SER A 435 4.56 -23.41 18.71
CA SER A 435 5.90 -23.50 18.11
C SER A 435 5.91 -22.98 16.67
N PHE A 436 4.98 -23.46 15.85
CA PHE A 436 4.86 -23.09 14.45
C PHE A 436 4.52 -21.60 14.28
N LEU A 437 3.56 -21.07 15.05
CA LEU A 437 3.20 -19.65 15.01
C LEU A 437 4.30 -18.75 15.58
N LYS A 438 5.19 -19.24 16.44
CA LYS A 438 6.35 -18.47 16.92
C LYS A 438 7.36 -18.21 15.80
N SER A 439 7.63 -19.21 14.95
CA SER A 439 8.52 -19.05 13.79
C SER A 439 8.30 -20.19 12.76
N PRO A 440 7.40 -20.01 11.77
CA PRO A 440 7.01 -21.10 10.86
C PRO A 440 8.17 -21.70 10.08
N MET A 441 9.06 -20.85 9.52
CA MET A 441 10.21 -21.29 8.74
C MET A 441 11.29 -21.99 9.58
N LYS A 442 11.35 -21.71 10.89
CA LYS A 442 12.27 -22.39 11.81
C LYS A 442 11.71 -23.73 12.25
N THR A 443 10.40 -23.79 12.51
CA THR A 443 9.72 -25.04 12.89
C THR A 443 9.62 -26.01 11.72
N VAL A 444 9.36 -25.50 10.51
CA VAL A 444 9.25 -26.29 9.28
C VAL A 444 10.07 -25.62 8.17
N PRO A 445 11.38 -25.88 8.11
CA PRO A 445 12.24 -25.36 7.04
C PRO A 445 11.71 -25.78 5.66
N GLY A 446 11.49 -24.80 4.78
CA GLY A 446 10.85 -25.03 3.47
C GLY A 446 9.32 -24.98 3.47
N THR A 447 8.68 -24.54 4.58
CA THR A 447 7.26 -24.19 4.54
C THR A 447 7.00 -23.03 3.58
N LYS A 448 5.90 -23.11 2.83
CA LYS A 448 5.40 -22.02 1.96
C LYS A 448 4.70 -20.91 2.75
N MET A 449 4.46 -21.09 4.05
CA MET A 449 3.86 -20.05 4.88
C MET A 449 4.84 -18.91 5.13
N ALA A 450 4.74 -17.86 4.30
CA ALA A 450 5.52 -16.64 4.41
C ALA A 450 5.02 -15.74 5.56
N PHE A 451 5.21 -16.20 6.79
CA PHE A 451 4.86 -15.47 8.00
C PHE A 451 6.05 -15.45 8.95
N GLN A 452 6.41 -14.27 9.47
CA GLN A 452 7.59 -14.11 10.35
C GLN A 452 7.41 -14.73 11.73
N GLY A 453 6.16 -14.87 12.16
CA GLY A 453 5.81 -15.40 13.48
C GLY A 453 5.21 -14.35 14.42
N LEU A 454 4.57 -14.84 15.47
CA LEU A 454 4.01 -14.08 16.59
C LEU A 454 4.95 -14.25 17.78
N LEU A 455 5.76 -13.25 18.10
CA LEU A 455 6.77 -13.38 19.16
C LEU A 455 6.18 -13.21 20.57
N ASN A 456 5.12 -12.41 20.71
CA ASN A 456 4.42 -12.24 21.97
C ASN A 456 3.66 -13.52 22.33
N GLU A 457 3.99 -14.09 23.48
CA GLU A 457 3.39 -15.34 23.94
C GLU A 457 1.91 -15.21 24.26
N LYS A 458 1.48 -14.12 24.91
CA LYS A 458 0.06 -13.87 25.18
C LYS A 458 -0.76 -13.79 23.90
N ASP A 459 -0.22 -13.21 22.84
CA ASP A 459 -0.86 -13.17 21.51
C ASP A 459 -0.98 -14.57 20.89
N ARG A 460 0.07 -15.40 21.00
CA ARG A 460 0.03 -16.79 20.51
C ARG A 460 -1.00 -17.62 21.26
N VAL A 461 -1.00 -17.57 22.59
CA VAL A 461 -1.98 -18.28 23.41
C VAL A 461 -3.40 -17.84 23.07
N ALA A 462 -3.62 -16.53 22.96
CA ALA A 462 -4.93 -15.97 22.64
C ALA A 462 -5.44 -16.42 21.25
N VAL A 463 -4.60 -16.39 20.21
CA VAL A 463 -5.03 -16.81 18.87
C VAL A 463 -5.24 -18.33 18.80
N ILE A 464 -4.46 -19.13 19.53
CA ILE A 464 -4.69 -20.59 19.62
C ILE A 464 -6.03 -20.87 20.28
N GLU A 465 -6.38 -20.15 21.35
CA GLU A 465 -7.69 -20.27 21.99
C GLU A 465 -8.83 -19.87 21.06
N TYR A 466 -8.63 -18.83 20.26
CA TYR A 466 -9.58 -18.47 19.20
C TYR A 466 -9.74 -19.57 18.15
N LEU A 467 -8.64 -20.20 17.71
CA LEU A 467 -8.66 -21.30 16.73
C LEU A 467 -9.38 -22.55 17.25
N LYS A 468 -9.33 -22.85 18.56
CA LYS A 468 -10.11 -23.96 19.17
C LYS A 468 -11.62 -23.80 18.95
N ASN A 469 -12.07 -22.56 18.93
CA ASN A 469 -13.48 -22.17 18.81
C ASN A 469 -13.89 -21.88 17.36
N LEU A 470 -12.93 -21.83 16.42
CA LEU A 470 -13.17 -21.54 15.01
C LEU A 470 -13.61 -22.82 14.29
N ARG A 471 -14.92 -23.08 14.22
CA ARG A 471 -15.52 -24.26 13.58
C ARG A 471 -16.20 -23.93 12.25
#